data_AF-X0KJC3-F1
#
_entry.id   AF-X0KJC3-F1
#
_cell.length_a   1.000
_cell.length_b   1.000
_cell.length_c   1.000
_cell.angle_alpha   90.00
_cell.angle_beta   90.00
_cell.angle_gamma   90.00
#
_symmetry.space_group_name_H-M   'P 1'
#
loop_
_entity.id
_entity.type
_entity.pdbx_description
1 polymer ?
#
loop_
_entity_poly.entity_id
_entity_poly.type
_entity_poly.pdbx_seq_one_letter_code
_entity_poly.pdbx_strand_id
1 'polypeptide(L)'
;MRVMAPGFVGRMAYHRDGWPCGKGLLQLPTEVATSRLRNHLRWKCTRPDMSPCNLMSWSSSLLFLLQYALRRHTTDFEPKPKFPDIKIIMIDTRDFPEQTFLRDLDALEWLFQDPDPDLGNLYNNRNGRFYFGEYLTQGFLDIKGKCVEMTMQQLADGGRFMVICPALVNKPQNDWRFWAKAVCDLREGIASSKVADQKQFRTAIFLARDCVGDQFLVPFALMFLGLQSRQADNAAMANAFLSLFTGT
;
A
#
# COMPACT_ATOMS: atom_id res chain seq x y z
N MET A 1 -13.60 12.24 6.90
CA MET A 1 -12.45 11.61 7.57
C MET A 1 -11.21 12.33 7.08
N ARG A 2 -10.32 12.74 8.00
CA ARG A 2 -9.00 13.28 7.64
C ARG A 2 -7.97 12.27 8.08
N VAL A 3 -7.02 11.96 7.22
CA VAL A 3 -5.84 11.18 7.57
C VAL A 3 -4.62 12.09 7.59
N MET A 4 -3.67 11.74 8.45
CA MET A 4 -2.49 12.54 8.72
C MET A 4 -1.28 11.63 8.76
N ALA A 5 -0.14 12.15 8.31
CA ALA A 5 1.15 11.51 8.50
C ALA A 5 1.35 11.08 9.97
N PRO A 6 1.74 9.82 10.26
CA PRO A 6 1.80 9.31 11.63
C PRO A 6 2.81 10.03 12.52
N GLY A 7 3.81 10.68 11.92
CA GLY A 7 4.81 11.49 12.60
C GLY A 7 4.49 12.99 12.66
N PHE A 8 3.34 13.45 12.15
CA PHE A 8 3.04 14.88 12.08
C PHE A 8 2.33 15.35 13.35
N VAL A 9 3.04 16.05 14.23
CA VAL A 9 2.47 16.58 15.50
C VAL A 9 1.92 18.01 15.32
N GLY A 10 1.59 18.41 14.08
CA GLY A 10 1.14 19.75 13.73
C GLY A 10 2.26 20.67 13.20
N ARG A 11 1.87 21.87 12.75
CA ARG A 11 2.76 22.81 12.03
C ARG A 11 3.94 23.35 12.88
N MET A 12 3.86 23.26 14.21
CA MET A 12 4.88 23.80 15.12
C MET A 12 5.94 22.79 15.56
N ALA A 13 5.85 21.52 15.14
CA ALA A 13 6.88 20.53 15.39
C ALA A 13 8.11 20.78 14.50
N TYR A 14 9.29 20.51 15.03
CA TYR A 14 10.57 20.61 14.32
C TYR A 14 11.19 19.23 14.15
N HIS A 15 11.76 18.98 12.96
CA HIS A 15 12.55 17.80 12.68
C HIS A 15 13.96 17.97 13.30
N ARG A 16 14.70 16.87 13.51
CA ARG A 16 16.04 16.85 14.15
C ARG A 16 17.10 17.70 13.45
N ASP A 17 16.85 18.09 12.21
CA ASP A 17 17.68 19.01 11.42
C ASP A 17 17.30 20.50 11.63
N GLY A 18 16.41 20.80 12.56
CA GLY A 18 15.99 22.17 12.90
C GLY A 18 14.93 22.76 11.99
N TRP A 19 14.42 22.02 11.00
CA TRP A 19 13.41 22.52 10.06
C TRP A 19 11.97 22.20 10.51
N PRO A 20 10.98 23.08 10.24
CA PRO A 20 9.58 22.78 10.55
C PRO A 20 9.09 21.50 9.86
N CYS A 21 8.36 20.66 10.58
CA CYS A 21 7.77 19.44 10.03
C CYS A 21 6.71 19.75 8.96
N GLY A 22 6.05 20.91 9.02
CA GLY A 22 4.99 21.29 8.08
C GLY A 22 5.46 21.65 6.67
N LYS A 23 6.77 21.81 6.43
CA LYS A 23 7.28 22.22 5.11
C LYS A 23 7.31 21.05 4.14
N GLY A 24 6.88 21.29 2.90
CA GLY A 24 6.83 20.26 1.87
C GLY A 24 8.22 19.78 1.44
N LEU A 25 8.36 18.51 1.07
CA LEU A 25 9.60 17.85 0.65
C LEU A 25 10.30 18.62 -0.47
N LEU A 26 9.56 19.07 -1.48
CA LEU A 26 10.07 19.83 -2.62
C LEU A 26 10.43 21.29 -2.29
N GLN A 27 10.09 21.77 -1.09
CA GLN A 27 10.38 23.14 -0.63
C GLN A 27 11.58 23.19 0.34
N LEU A 28 12.18 22.04 0.61
CA LEU A 28 13.32 21.90 1.51
C LEU A 28 14.63 21.91 0.72
N PRO A 29 15.75 22.33 1.34
CA PRO A 29 17.07 22.08 0.78
C PRO A 29 17.27 20.58 0.50
N THR A 30 18.01 20.23 -0.56
CA THR A 30 18.22 18.84 -1.00
C THR A 30 18.66 17.91 0.12
N GLU A 31 19.69 18.28 0.89
CA GLU A 31 20.20 17.48 2.02
C GLU A 31 19.10 17.17 3.06
N VAL A 32 18.26 18.16 3.36
CA VAL A 32 17.16 18.05 4.31
C VAL A 32 16.04 17.16 3.76
N ALA A 33 15.70 17.33 2.48
CA ALA A 33 14.73 16.49 1.78
C ALA A 33 15.20 15.03 1.73
N THR A 34 16.46 14.78 1.37
CA THR A 34 17.13 13.48 1.39
C THR A 34 17.03 12.82 2.76
N SER A 35 17.42 13.53 3.81
CA SER A 35 17.37 13.01 5.18
C SER A 35 15.94 12.64 5.60
N ARG A 36 14.95 13.49 5.30
CA ARG A 36 13.54 13.25 5.64
C ARG A 36 12.95 12.07 4.87
N LEU A 37 13.16 12.00 3.55
CA LEU A 37 12.66 10.90 2.73
C LEU A 37 13.28 9.57 3.18
N ARG A 38 14.61 9.55 3.38
CA ARG A 38 15.33 8.35 3.87
C ARG A 38 14.81 7.88 5.23
N ASN A 39 14.56 8.79 6.16
CA ASN A 39 14.01 8.45 7.48
C ASN A 39 12.58 7.91 7.36
N HIS A 40 11.75 8.51 6.50
CA HIS A 40 10.39 8.07 6.26
C HIS A 40 10.32 6.66 5.67
N LEU A 41 11.04 6.42 4.57
CA LEU A 41 11.06 5.12 3.89
C LEU A 41 11.67 3.99 4.74
N ARG A 42 12.43 4.34 5.80
CA ARG A 42 12.97 3.42 6.81
C ARG A 42 12.15 3.36 8.09
N TRP A 43 11.01 4.03 8.13
CA TRP A 43 10.06 4.01 9.25
C TRP A 43 10.69 4.58 10.53
N LYS A 44 11.66 5.48 10.35
CA LYS A 44 12.40 6.18 11.41
C LYS A 44 11.80 7.56 11.71
N CYS A 45 10.60 7.88 11.24
CA CYS A 45 9.91 9.14 11.61
C CYS A 45 8.64 8.94 12.45
N THR A 46 8.35 7.72 12.87
CA THR A 46 7.15 7.36 13.65
C THR A 46 7.43 7.07 15.11
N ARG A 47 8.70 7.09 15.55
CA ARG A 47 9.05 6.85 16.96
C ARG A 47 9.18 8.16 17.74
N PRO A 48 8.82 8.18 19.04
CA PRO A 48 8.87 9.40 19.87
C PRO A 48 10.27 10.01 20.02
N ASP A 49 11.31 9.17 20.00
CA ASP A 49 12.73 9.57 20.05
C ASP A 49 13.29 9.97 18.68
N MET A 50 12.43 9.94 17.65
CA MET A 50 12.82 10.11 16.27
C MET A 50 12.29 11.37 15.62
N SER A 51 12.69 11.58 14.36
CA SER A 51 12.51 12.83 13.63
C SER A 51 11.12 12.86 12.99
N PRO A 52 10.17 13.68 13.48
CA PRO A 52 8.83 13.72 12.91
C PRO A 52 8.84 14.18 11.45
N CYS A 53 8.14 13.45 10.59
CA CYS A 53 7.98 13.74 9.16
C CYS A 53 6.50 14.10 8.87
N ASN A 54 6.25 14.90 7.83
CA ASN A 54 4.89 15.17 7.34
C ASN A 54 4.48 14.21 6.21
N LEU A 55 5.22 13.13 5.97
CA LEU A 55 4.95 12.19 4.89
C LEU A 55 3.98 11.11 5.35
N MET A 56 3.00 10.79 4.51
CA MET A 56 2.05 9.69 4.69
C MET A 56 2.15 8.76 3.49
N SER A 57 2.42 7.48 3.76
CA SER A 57 2.55 6.44 2.76
C SER A 57 1.20 5.88 2.34
N TRP A 58 1.05 5.69 1.03
CA TRP A 58 -0.02 4.98 0.35
C TRP A 58 0.62 3.89 -0.50
N SER A 59 -0.13 2.85 -0.86
CA SER A 59 0.37 1.77 -1.72
C SER A 59 -0.66 1.39 -2.77
N SER A 60 -0.22 1.22 -4.02
CA SER A 60 -1.03 0.62 -5.08
C SER A 60 -0.94 -0.91 -5.11
N SER A 61 -0.19 -1.53 -4.20
CA SER A 61 0.01 -2.98 -4.14
C SER A 61 -0.85 -3.60 -3.04
N LEU A 62 -2.01 -4.17 -3.41
CA LEU A 62 -2.87 -4.89 -2.47
C LEU A 62 -2.11 -6.05 -1.79
N LEU A 63 -1.27 -6.78 -2.52
CA LEU A 63 -0.43 -7.85 -1.95
C LEU A 63 0.44 -7.35 -0.79
N PHE A 64 1.09 -6.19 -0.96
CA PHE A 64 1.92 -5.58 0.07
C PHE A 64 1.08 -5.17 1.28
N LEU A 65 -0.07 -4.51 1.06
CA LEU A 65 -0.96 -4.08 2.14
C LEU A 65 -1.50 -5.26 2.97
N LEU A 66 -1.88 -6.36 2.32
CA LEU A 66 -2.35 -7.56 2.98
C LEU A 66 -1.25 -8.23 3.83
N GLN A 67 -0.05 -8.39 3.26
CA GLN A 67 1.09 -8.94 4.01
C GLN A 67 1.47 -8.03 5.18
N TYR A 68 1.41 -6.71 4.99
CA TYR A 68 1.68 -5.74 6.04
C TYR A 68 0.63 -5.80 7.15
N ALA A 69 -0.65 -5.92 6.81
CA ALA A 69 -1.73 -6.09 7.78
C ALA A 69 -1.56 -7.36 8.63
N LEU A 70 -1.21 -8.49 8.02
CA LEU A 70 -0.92 -9.75 8.73
C LEU A 70 0.31 -9.60 9.65
N ARG A 71 1.36 -8.91 9.20
CA ARG A 71 2.50 -8.57 10.06
C ARG A 71 2.05 -7.78 11.28
N ARG A 72 1.31 -6.68 11.09
CA ARG A 72 0.84 -5.83 12.19
C ARG A 72 0.03 -6.63 13.21
N HIS A 73 -0.93 -7.41 12.73
CA HIS A 73 -1.72 -8.31 13.57
C HIS A 73 -0.86 -9.25 14.42
N THR A 74 0.29 -9.69 13.89
CA THR A 74 1.13 -10.68 14.55
C THR A 74 2.24 -10.08 15.42
N THR A 75 2.76 -8.89 15.07
CA THR A 75 4.00 -8.34 15.64
C THR A 75 3.88 -6.97 16.30
N ASP A 76 2.78 -6.24 16.12
CA ASP A 76 2.62 -4.95 16.81
C ASP A 76 2.51 -5.17 18.34
N PHE A 77 2.68 -4.09 19.11
CA PHE A 77 2.69 -4.12 20.58
C PHE A 77 1.35 -4.59 21.17
N GLU A 78 1.40 -5.13 22.39
CA GLU A 78 0.22 -5.63 23.09
C GLU A 78 -0.72 -4.51 23.59
N PRO A 79 -2.06 -4.66 23.50
CA PRO A 79 -2.72 -5.79 22.84
C PRO A 79 -2.56 -5.71 21.32
N LYS A 80 -2.18 -6.85 20.71
CA LYS A 80 -2.03 -6.92 19.25
C LYS A 80 -3.31 -6.46 18.54
N PRO A 81 -3.22 -5.65 17.47
CA PRO A 81 -4.39 -5.21 16.71
C PRO A 81 -5.14 -6.41 16.15
N LYS A 82 -6.46 -6.50 16.39
CA LYS A 82 -7.28 -7.57 15.84
C LYS A 82 -7.73 -7.22 14.42
N PHE A 83 -8.16 -8.21 13.64
CA PHE A 83 -8.62 -7.97 12.26
C PHE A 83 -9.73 -6.92 12.11
N PRO A 84 -10.71 -6.79 13.03
CA PRO A 84 -11.69 -5.70 12.96
C PRO A 84 -11.08 -4.30 13.14
N ASP A 85 -9.91 -4.21 13.79
CA ASP A 85 -9.23 -2.95 14.10
C ASP A 85 -8.25 -2.52 12.99
N ILE A 86 -7.85 -3.46 12.12
CA ILE A 86 -6.97 -3.18 10.98
C ILE A 86 -7.81 -2.87 9.76
N LYS A 87 -7.70 -1.65 9.26
CA LYS A 87 -8.48 -1.14 8.13
C LYS A 87 -7.60 -0.93 6.90
N ILE A 88 -8.14 -1.26 5.73
CA ILE A 88 -7.61 -0.87 4.42
C ILE A 88 -8.52 0.24 3.89
N ILE A 89 -7.90 1.35 3.48
CA ILE A 89 -8.60 2.51 2.92
C ILE A 89 -8.21 2.59 1.46
N MET A 90 -9.20 2.65 0.59
CA MET A 90 -9.02 2.85 -0.84
C MET A 90 -9.55 4.22 -1.24
N ILE A 91 -8.84 4.88 -2.14
CA ILE A 91 -9.16 6.21 -2.66
C ILE A 91 -9.02 6.22 -4.18
N ASP A 92 -9.75 7.12 -4.83
CA ASP A 92 -9.52 7.45 -6.24
C ASP A 92 -8.64 8.69 -6.33
N THR A 93 -7.43 8.56 -6.86
CA THR A 93 -6.47 9.69 -6.92
C THR A 93 -6.97 10.82 -7.81
N ARG A 94 -7.94 10.58 -8.71
CA ARG A 94 -8.56 11.60 -9.57
C ARG A 94 -9.45 12.57 -8.81
N ASP A 95 -9.91 12.19 -7.62
CA ASP A 95 -10.72 13.05 -6.75
C ASP A 95 -9.87 14.06 -5.95
N PHE A 96 -8.56 14.07 -6.17
CA PHE A 96 -7.61 14.94 -5.49
C PHE A 96 -6.91 15.87 -6.48
N PRO A 97 -6.46 17.07 -6.05
CA PRO A 97 -5.67 17.95 -6.90
C PRO A 97 -4.45 17.23 -7.49
N GLU A 98 -4.05 17.65 -8.68
CA GLU A 98 -2.81 17.18 -9.29
C GLU A 98 -1.62 17.40 -8.32
N GLN A 99 -0.61 16.54 -8.43
CA GLN A 99 0.61 16.59 -7.60
C GLN A 99 0.37 16.30 -6.10
N THR A 100 -0.82 15.86 -5.69
CA THR A 100 -1.09 15.43 -4.30
C THR A 100 -0.29 14.18 -3.91
N PHE A 101 -0.13 13.25 -4.84
CA PHE A 101 0.56 11.98 -4.63
C PHE A 101 1.89 11.97 -5.38
N LEU A 102 2.99 11.91 -4.64
CA LEU A 102 4.35 11.77 -5.18
C LEU A 102 4.77 10.31 -5.10
N ARG A 103 5.09 9.68 -6.22
CA ARG A 103 5.62 8.30 -6.22
C ARG A 103 6.97 8.28 -5.50
N ASP A 104 7.21 7.24 -4.70
CA ASP A 104 8.45 7.11 -3.92
C ASP A 104 9.69 7.06 -4.84
N LEU A 105 9.59 6.35 -5.96
CA LEU A 105 10.65 6.24 -6.96
C LEU A 105 11.00 7.58 -7.59
N ASP A 106 10.01 8.38 -7.97
CA ASP A 106 10.25 9.70 -8.58
C ASP A 106 10.91 10.64 -7.54
N ALA A 107 10.53 10.53 -6.26
CA ALA A 107 11.18 11.28 -5.18
C ALA A 107 12.63 10.84 -4.94
N LEU A 108 12.88 9.53 -4.99
CA LEU A 108 14.23 8.96 -4.85
C LEU A 108 15.11 9.34 -6.03
N GLU A 109 14.61 9.26 -7.26
CA GLU A 109 15.32 9.62 -8.49
C GLU A 109 15.68 11.12 -8.50
N TRP A 110 14.75 11.98 -8.11
CA TRP A 110 15.00 13.41 -7.98
C TRP A 110 16.14 13.73 -6.99
N LEU A 111 16.22 12.99 -5.88
CA LEU A 111 17.24 13.18 -4.84
C LEU A 111 18.51 12.35 -5.04
N PHE A 112 18.54 11.46 -6.03
CA PHE A 112 19.65 10.54 -6.30
C PHE A 112 20.95 11.24 -6.71
N GLN A 113 20.91 12.54 -7.02
CA GLN A 113 22.08 13.33 -7.39
C GLN A 113 23.01 13.69 -6.22
N ASP A 114 22.59 13.43 -4.98
CA ASP A 114 23.37 13.64 -3.76
C ASP A 114 24.16 12.36 -3.42
N PRO A 115 25.47 12.42 -3.09
CA PRO A 115 26.30 11.26 -2.74
C PRO A 115 25.93 10.57 -1.42
N ASP A 116 24.65 10.46 -1.05
CA ASP A 116 24.19 9.65 0.09
C ASP A 116 24.12 8.17 -0.31
N PRO A 117 25.06 7.31 0.13
CA PRO A 117 25.08 5.90 -0.24
C PRO A 117 23.83 5.15 0.27
N ASP A 118 23.24 5.62 1.37
CA ASP A 118 22.02 5.04 1.92
C ASP A 118 20.80 5.29 1.03
N LEU A 119 20.73 6.49 0.45
CA LEU A 119 19.67 6.84 -0.50
C LEU A 119 19.83 6.01 -1.78
N GLY A 120 21.06 5.86 -2.28
CA GLY A 120 21.36 5.02 -3.43
C GLY A 120 20.95 3.55 -3.22
N ASN A 121 21.22 3.00 -2.03
CA ASN A 121 20.76 1.66 -1.65
C ASN A 121 19.23 1.55 -1.59
N LEU A 122 18.53 2.58 -1.08
CA LEU A 122 17.07 2.61 -1.08
C LEU A 122 16.52 2.65 -2.51
N TYR A 123 17.07 3.52 -3.37
CA TYR A 123 16.70 3.61 -4.78
C TYR A 123 16.87 2.28 -5.49
N ASN A 124 18.04 1.64 -5.39
CA ASN A 124 18.29 0.35 -6.04
C ASN A 124 17.34 -0.76 -5.56
N ASN A 125 17.02 -0.79 -4.26
CA ASN A 125 16.05 -1.76 -3.73
C ASN A 125 14.64 -1.49 -4.27
N ARG A 126 14.20 -0.23 -4.28
CA ARG A 126 12.86 0.20 -4.72
C ARG A 126 12.70 0.10 -6.23
N ASN A 127 13.75 0.34 -7.01
CA ASN A 127 13.77 0.19 -8.46
C ASN A 127 14.01 -1.26 -8.91
N GLY A 128 13.94 -2.21 -7.97
CA GLY A 128 14.07 -3.64 -8.24
C GLY A 128 12.95 -4.44 -7.56
N ARG A 129 13.32 -5.63 -7.07
CA ARG A 129 12.38 -6.60 -6.47
C ARG A 129 11.57 -6.07 -5.27
N PHE A 130 12.05 -5.02 -4.58
CA PHE A 130 11.39 -4.45 -3.40
C PHE A 130 10.56 -3.19 -3.71
N TYR A 131 10.10 -3.03 -4.96
CA TYR A 131 9.07 -2.03 -5.26
C TYR A 131 7.74 -2.41 -4.59
N PHE A 132 7.14 -1.50 -3.82
CA PHE A 132 5.88 -1.74 -3.09
C PHE A 132 4.71 -0.88 -3.60
N GLY A 133 4.88 -0.19 -4.72
CA GLY A 133 3.85 0.70 -5.27
C GLY A 133 3.59 1.91 -4.38
N GLU A 134 4.61 2.42 -3.69
CA GLU A 134 4.44 3.45 -2.66
C GLU A 134 4.24 4.84 -3.28
N TYR A 135 3.26 5.57 -2.74
CA TYR A 135 3.01 6.98 -3.02
C TYR A 135 3.02 7.75 -1.71
N LEU A 136 3.46 8.99 -1.76
CA LEU A 136 3.65 9.87 -0.62
C LEU A 136 2.71 11.06 -0.74
N THR A 137 1.97 11.33 0.33
CA THR A 137 1.24 12.59 0.51
C THR A 137 1.86 13.37 1.66
N GLN A 138 1.54 14.66 1.75
CA GLN A 138 2.15 15.54 2.74
C GLN A 138 1.12 16.21 3.64
N GLY A 139 1.36 16.18 4.95
CA GLY A 139 0.51 16.80 5.96
C GLY A 139 -0.83 16.09 6.11
N PHE A 140 -1.91 16.84 5.93
CA PHE A 140 -3.28 16.34 6.03
C PHE A 140 -3.86 16.05 4.66
N LEU A 141 -4.53 14.90 4.54
CA LEU A 141 -5.35 14.60 3.38
C LEU A 141 -6.81 14.47 3.82
N ASP A 142 -7.68 15.30 3.23
CA ASP A 142 -9.13 15.17 3.43
C ASP A 142 -9.69 14.13 2.46
N ILE A 143 -10.08 13.00 3.02
CA ILE A 143 -10.61 11.85 2.27
C ILE A 143 -12.11 11.67 2.52
N LYS A 144 -12.78 12.63 3.19
CA LYS A 144 -14.23 12.54 3.45
C LYS A 144 -15.00 12.44 2.13
N GLY A 145 -15.75 11.35 1.95
CA GLY A 145 -16.55 11.12 0.74
C GLY A 145 -15.72 10.78 -0.51
N LYS A 146 -14.41 10.59 -0.36
CA LYS A 146 -13.47 10.25 -1.45
C LYS A 146 -12.76 8.92 -1.23
N CYS A 147 -13.28 8.12 -0.29
CA CYS A 147 -12.68 6.87 0.11
C CYS A 147 -13.73 5.82 0.43
N VAL A 148 -13.31 4.57 0.31
CA VAL A 148 -13.98 3.43 0.91
C VAL A 148 -13.05 2.80 1.94
N GLU A 149 -13.63 2.25 2.99
CA GLU A 149 -12.92 1.61 4.08
C GLU A 149 -13.44 0.18 4.24
N MET A 150 -12.53 -0.77 4.42
CA MET A 150 -12.86 -2.11 4.87
C MET A 150 -11.93 -2.55 6.00
N THR A 151 -12.39 -3.49 6.81
CA THR A 151 -11.58 -4.18 7.81
C THR A 151 -10.91 -5.41 7.22
N MET A 152 -9.79 -5.83 7.82
CA MET A 152 -9.21 -7.14 7.54
C MET A 152 -10.17 -8.28 7.88
N GLN A 153 -11.09 -8.06 8.83
CA GLN A 153 -12.12 -9.04 9.17
C GLN A 153 -13.07 -9.28 7.98
N GLN A 154 -13.61 -8.20 7.38
CA GLN A 154 -14.47 -8.32 6.19
C GLN A 154 -13.79 -9.05 5.03
N LEU A 155 -12.47 -8.87 4.88
CA LEU A 155 -11.70 -9.60 3.88
C LEU A 155 -11.55 -11.09 4.24
N ALA A 156 -11.25 -11.38 5.52
CA ALA A 156 -11.05 -12.75 6.01
C ALA A 156 -12.36 -13.56 6.10
N ASP A 157 -13.48 -12.88 6.32
CA ASP A 157 -14.80 -13.49 6.51
C ASP A 157 -15.22 -14.33 5.30
N GLY A 158 -15.81 -15.49 5.58
CA GLY A 158 -16.25 -16.44 4.56
C GLY A 158 -15.12 -17.24 3.88
N GLY A 159 -13.87 -17.16 4.34
CA GLY A 159 -12.74 -17.94 3.82
C GLY A 159 -12.32 -17.57 2.39
N ARG A 160 -12.95 -16.53 1.82
CA ARG A 160 -12.76 -16.09 0.43
C ARG A 160 -11.38 -15.49 0.20
N PHE A 161 -10.79 -14.87 1.23
CA PHE A 161 -9.39 -14.43 1.23
C PHE A 161 -8.42 -15.57 0.94
N MET A 162 -8.64 -16.74 1.56
CA MET A 162 -7.80 -17.92 1.37
C MET A 162 -7.90 -18.47 -0.05
N VAL A 163 -9.04 -18.27 -0.73
CA VAL A 163 -9.25 -18.68 -2.13
C VAL A 163 -8.48 -17.78 -3.09
N ILE A 164 -8.42 -16.47 -2.81
CA ILE A 164 -7.82 -15.50 -3.73
C ILE A 164 -6.29 -15.49 -3.63
N CYS A 165 -5.72 -15.70 -2.44
CA CYS A 165 -4.28 -15.81 -2.31
C CYS A 165 -3.90 -16.86 -1.24
N PRO A 166 -4.02 -18.17 -1.55
CA PRO A 166 -3.68 -19.23 -0.61
C PRO A 166 -2.24 -19.12 -0.07
N ALA A 167 -1.33 -18.60 -0.91
CA ALA A 167 0.07 -18.43 -0.58
C ALA A 167 0.34 -17.43 0.56
N LEU A 168 -0.57 -16.47 0.79
CA LEU A 168 -0.47 -15.54 1.93
C LEU A 168 -0.77 -16.23 3.27
N VAL A 169 -1.59 -17.30 3.27
CA VAL A 169 -2.12 -17.93 4.48
C VAL A 169 -1.41 -19.25 4.81
N ASN A 170 -1.01 -20.01 3.79
CA ASN A 170 -0.49 -21.37 3.95
C ASN A 170 1.02 -21.46 4.25
N LYS A 171 1.68 -20.38 4.70
CA LYS A 171 3.10 -20.42 5.08
C LYS A 171 3.25 -20.64 6.60
N PRO A 172 3.67 -21.83 7.07
CA PRO A 172 3.65 -22.17 8.49
C PRO A 172 4.67 -21.42 9.37
N GLN A 173 5.61 -20.66 8.80
CA GLN A 173 6.55 -19.82 9.54
C GLN A 173 6.93 -18.60 8.70
N ASN A 174 6.05 -17.61 8.60
CA ASN A 174 6.53 -16.29 8.18
C ASN A 174 7.43 -15.75 9.30
N ASP A 175 8.74 -15.75 9.07
CA ASP A 175 9.63 -14.90 9.86
C ASP A 175 9.29 -13.44 9.54
N TRP A 176 8.48 -12.83 10.39
CA TRP A 176 7.97 -11.48 10.20
C TRP A 176 9.07 -10.41 10.21
N ARG A 177 10.32 -10.77 10.59
CA ARG A 177 11.50 -9.92 10.37
C ARG A 177 11.76 -9.67 8.89
N PHE A 178 11.40 -10.62 8.03
CA PHE A 178 11.62 -10.57 6.57
C PHE A 178 10.30 -10.47 5.77
N TRP A 179 9.25 -9.91 6.36
CA TRP A 179 7.94 -9.80 5.72
C TRP A 179 7.97 -9.14 4.32
N ALA A 180 8.86 -8.17 4.12
CA ALA A 180 9.08 -7.51 2.84
C ALA A 180 9.63 -8.46 1.76
N LYS A 181 10.52 -9.40 2.16
CA LYS A 181 11.00 -10.47 1.28
C LYS A 181 9.88 -11.45 0.95
N ALA A 182 9.01 -11.76 1.91
CA ALA A 182 7.85 -12.62 1.66
C ALA A 182 6.93 -12.05 0.56
N VAL A 183 6.77 -10.72 0.48
CA VAL A 183 6.05 -10.07 -0.64
C VAL A 183 6.72 -10.36 -1.99
N CYS A 184 8.06 -10.26 -2.09
CA CYS A 184 8.80 -10.59 -3.30
C CYS A 184 8.59 -12.05 -3.71
N ASP A 185 8.78 -12.97 -2.77
CA ASP A 185 8.67 -14.41 -3.01
C ASP A 185 7.23 -14.77 -3.47
N LEU A 186 6.21 -14.07 -2.94
CA LEU A 186 4.81 -14.23 -3.36
C LEU A 186 4.59 -13.72 -4.80
N ARG A 187 5.20 -12.60 -5.21
CA ARG A 187 5.08 -12.10 -6.58
C ARG A 187 5.69 -13.06 -7.60
N GLU A 188 6.86 -13.63 -7.28
CA GLU A 188 7.51 -14.62 -8.15
C GLU A 188 6.62 -15.87 -8.32
N GLY A 189 5.98 -16.33 -7.24
CA GLY A 189 4.99 -17.41 -7.30
C GLY A 189 3.73 -17.06 -8.11
N ILE A 190 3.26 -15.81 -8.02
CA ILE A 190 2.14 -15.29 -8.81
C ILE A 190 2.49 -15.17 -10.30
N ALA A 191 3.75 -14.96 -10.67
CA ALA A 191 4.13 -14.85 -12.07
C ALA A 191 4.17 -16.21 -12.81
N SER A 192 4.17 -17.35 -12.09
CA SER A 192 4.64 -18.65 -12.61
C SER A 192 3.57 -19.75 -12.78
N SER A 193 2.28 -19.44 -12.66
CA SER A 193 1.18 -20.43 -12.59
C SER A 193 -0.01 -20.18 -13.56
N LYS A 194 -0.89 -21.18 -13.64
CA LYS A 194 -1.85 -21.49 -14.73
C LYS A 194 -3.13 -20.64 -14.73
N VAL A 195 -3.86 -20.72 -15.85
CA VAL A 195 -5.13 -20.03 -16.22
C VAL A 195 -6.12 -19.95 -15.05
N ALA A 196 -6.66 -18.75 -14.82
CA ALA A 196 -7.65 -18.48 -13.78
C ALA A 196 -9.00 -19.15 -14.08
N ASP A 197 -9.58 -19.80 -13.07
CA ASP A 197 -10.90 -20.44 -13.12
C ASP A 197 -12.02 -19.37 -13.04
N GLN A 198 -13.12 -19.53 -13.80
CA GLN A 198 -14.28 -18.65 -13.70
C GLN A 198 -14.81 -18.50 -12.26
N LYS A 199 -14.66 -19.53 -11.43
CA LYS A 199 -14.99 -19.46 -10.01
C LYS A 199 -14.19 -18.39 -9.27
N GLN A 200 -12.92 -18.23 -9.60
CA GLN A 200 -12.05 -17.21 -8.99
C GLN A 200 -12.46 -15.81 -9.41
N PHE A 201 -12.84 -15.61 -10.68
CA PHE A 201 -13.42 -14.35 -11.17
C PHE A 201 -14.66 -13.96 -10.39
N ARG A 202 -15.64 -14.86 -10.30
CA ARG A 202 -16.87 -14.60 -9.55
C ARG A 202 -16.57 -14.29 -8.08
N THR A 203 -15.68 -15.07 -7.47
CA THR A 203 -15.28 -14.88 -6.06
C THR A 203 -14.64 -13.50 -5.83
N ALA A 204 -13.72 -13.07 -6.70
CA ALA A 204 -13.07 -11.77 -6.60
C ALA A 204 -14.07 -10.62 -6.73
N ILE A 205 -15.04 -10.74 -7.65
CA ILE A 205 -16.08 -9.73 -7.87
C ILE A 205 -17.05 -9.66 -6.70
N PHE A 206 -17.54 -10.81 -6.20
CA PHE A 206 -18.41 -10.84 -5.03
C PHE A 206 -17.71 -10.26 -3.80
N LEU A 207 -16.46 -10.66 -3.54
CA LEU A 207 -15.70 -10.13 -2.41
C LEU A 207 -15.48 -8.62 -2.56
N ALA A 208 -15.14 -8.16 -3.76
CA ALA A 208 -14.99 -6.74 -3.99
C ALA A 208 -16.29 -5.98 -3.72
N ARG A 209 -17.42 -6.48 -4.23
CA ARG A 209 -18.72 -5.82 -4.00
C ARG A 209 -19.07 -5.76 -2.51
N ASP A 210 -18.89 -6.85 -1.79
CA ASP A 210 -19.17 -6.94 -0.35
C ASP A 210 -18.27 -5.99 0.47
N CYS A 211 -17.03 -5.76 0.01
CA CYS A 211 -16.06 -4.93 0.72
C CYS A 211 -16.10 -3.44 0.36
N VAL A 212 -16.35 -3.10 -0.91
CA VAL A 212 -16.23 -1.71 -1.40
C VAL A 212 -17.45 -1.13 -2.09
N GLY A 213 -18.52 -1.92 -2.26
CA GLY A 213 -19.67 -1.51 -3.05
C GLY A 213 -19.32 -1.26 -4.52
N ASP A 214 -20.19 -0.54 -5.23
CA ASP A 214 -20.12 -0.44 -6.69
C ASP A 214 -19.05 0.55 -7.19
N GLN A 215 -18.75 1.63 -6.44
CA GLN A 215 -17.80 2.68 -6.85
C GLN A 215 -16.40 2.13 -7.15
N PHE A 216 -15.94 1.19 -6.33
CA PHE A 216 -14.59 0.65 -6.38
C PHE A 216 -14.56 -0.83 -6.77
N LEU A 217 -15.70 -1.39 -7.18
CA LEU A 217 -15.87 -2.80 -7.51
C LEU A 217 -14.85 -3.27 -8.55
N VAL A 218 -14.78 -2.59 -9.68
CA VAL A 218 -13.87 -2.96 -10.79
C VAL A 218 -12.40 -2.89 -10.37
N PRO A 219 -11.86 -1.77 -9.86
CA PRO A 219 -10.45 -1.70 -9.50
C PRO A 219 -10.09 -2.70 -8.39
N PHE A 220 -10.97 -2.91 -7.41
CA PHE A 220 -10.67 -3.82 -6.31
C PHE A 220 -10.74 -5.30 -6.72
N ALA A 221 -11.70 -5.68 -7.56
CA ALA A 221 -11.76 -7.02 -8.15
C ALA A 221 -10.52 -7.30 -9.01
N LEU A 222 -10.06 -6.33 -9.80
CA LEU A 222 -8.82 -6.45 -10.59
C LEU A 222 -7.59 -6.62 -9.68
N MET A 223 -7.51 -5.89 -8.58
CA MET A 223 -6.44 -6.06 -7.59
C MET A 223 -6.42 -7.47 -7.01
N PHE A 224 -7.58 -8.04 -6.66
CA PHE A 224 -7.68 -9.43 -6.20
C PHE A 224 -7.25 -10.44 -7.26
N LEU A 225 -7.69 -10.26 -8.50
CA LEU A 225 -7.28 -11.10 -9.61
C LEU A 225 -5.78 -10.98 -9.91
N GLY A 226 -5.17 -9.84 -9.59
CA GLY A 226 -3.72 -9.64 -9.64
C GLY A 226 -2.95 -10.38 -8.54
N LEU A 227 -3.62 -10.85 -7.48
CA LEU A 227 -3.00 -11.70 -6.45
C LEU A 227 -2.93 -13.18 -6.86
N GLN A 228 -3.56 -13.52 -7.97
CA GLN A 228 -3.58 -14.87 -8.51
C GLN A 228 -2.65 -14.97 -9.68
N SER A 229 -1.98 -16.11 -9.77
CA SER A 229 -1.23 -16.40 -10.97
C SER A 229 -2.18 -16.67 -12.12
N ARG A 230 -1.96 -16.00 -13.25
CA ARG A 230 -2.77 -16.18 -14.45
C ARG A 230 -2.01 -15.75 -15.70
N GLN A 231 -2.25 -16.44 -16.81
CA GLN A 231 -2.06 -15.84 -18.13
C GLN A 231 -3.11 -14.74 -18.30
N ALA A 232 -2.68 -13.57 -18.78
CA ALA A 232 -3.55 -12.44 -19.00
C ALA A 232 -4.45 -12.69 -20.23
N ASP A 233 -5.57 -13.38 -20.06
CA ASP A 233 -6.65 -13.34 -21.05
C ASP A 233 -7.50 -12.09 -20.81
N ASN A 234 -7.02 -10.96 -21.34
CA ASN A 234 -7.68 -9.67 -21.19
C ASN A 234 -9.09 -9.64 -21.77
N ALA A 235 -9.37 -10.46 -22.79
CA ALA A 235 -10.69 -10.53 -23.42
C ALA A 235 -11.71 -11.25 -22.52
N ALA A 236 -11.33 -12.40 -21.94
CA ALA A 236 -12.17 -13.10 -20.98
C ALA A 236 -12.48 -12.23 -19.75
N MET A 237 -11.50 -11.48 -19.25
CA MET A 237 -11.71 -10.52 -18.16
C MET A 237 -12.70 -9.41 -18.54
N ALA A 238 -12.47 -8.76 -19.68
CA ALA A 238 -13.31 -7.68 -20.15
C ALA A 238 -14.75 -8.17 -20.33
N ASN A 239 -14.96 -9.35 -20.93
CA ASN A 239 -16.28 -9.95 -21.12
C ASN A 239 -16.96 -10.31 -19.78
N ALA A 240 -16.21 -10.83 -18.80
CA ALA A 240 -16.74 -11.11 -17.47
C ALA A 240 -17.24 -9.84 -16.77
N PHE A 241 -16.45 -8.75 -16.81
CA PHE A 241 -16.90 -7.47 -16.25
C PHE A 241 -18.06 -6.89 -17.07
N LEU A 242 -18.00 -6.89 -18.40
CA LEU A 242 -19.07 -6.38 -19.26
C LEU A 242 -20.39 -7.09 -18.97
N SER A 243 -20.42 -8.42 -18.95
CA SER A 243 -21.64 -9.20 -18.65
C SER A 243 -22.28 -8.87 -17.29
N LEU A 244 -21.53 -8.37 -16.32
CA LEU A 244 -22.04 -7.97 -15.02
C LEU A 244 -22.63 -6.55 -15.00
N PHE A 245 -22.18 -5.67 -15.90
CA PHE A 245 -22.57 -4.26 -15.92
C PHE A 245 -23.46 -3.88 -17.10
N THR A 246 -23.54 -4.70 -18.15
CA THR A 246 -24.38 -4.47 -19.34
C THR A 246 -25.56 -5.43 -19.37
N GLY A 247 -26.18 -5.71 -18.22
CA GLY A 247 -27.18 -6.76 -18.04
C GLY A 247 -28.13 -6.93 -19.23
N THR A 248 -28.35 -8.19 -19.64
CA THR A 248 -29.53 -8.59 -20.40
C THR A 248 -30.78 -8.43 -19.57
#